data_AF-A0A925JK38-F1
#
_entry.id   AF-A0A925JK38-F1
#
_cell.length_a   1.000
_cell.length_b   1.000
_cell.length_c   1.000
_cell.angle_alpha   90.00
_cell.angle_beta   90.00
_cell.angle_gamma   90.00
#
_symmetry.space_group_name_H-M   'P 1'
#
loop_
_entity.id
_entity.type
_entity.pdbx_description
1 polymer ?
#
loop_
_entity_poly.entity_id
_entity_poly.type
_entity_poly.pdbx_seq_one_letter_code
_entity_poly.pdbx_strand_id
1 'polypeptide(L)' 'MINSLETLIKQSTEALGPDAPSTLMLKQQLAAVLARQGKSPKVFWMKAVESGPEKYETKD' A
#
# COMPACT_ATOMS: atom_id res chain seq x y z
N MET A 1 6.68 -8.53 14.09
CA MET A 1 6.83 -7.65 12.91
C MET A 1 5.76 -6.57 12.86
N ILE A 2 4.46 -6.92 12.88
CA ILE A 2 3.34 -5.94 12.90
C ILE A 2 3.45 -5.00 14.11
N ASN A 3 3.59 -5.53 15.33
CA ASN A 3 3.69 -4.71 16.55
C ASN A 3 4.88 -3.72 16.50
N SER A 4 5.99 -4.13 15.90
CA SER A 4 7.17 -3.26 15.72
C SER A 4 6.90 -2.11 14.74
N LEU A 5 6.16 -2.38 13.65
CA LEU A 5 5.74 -1.35 12.70
C LEU A 5 4.74 -0.37 13.33
N GLU A 6 3.80 -0.86 14.15
CA GLU A 6 2.85 -0.01 14.87
C GLU A 6 3.56 0.96 15.84
N THR A 7 4.55 0.47 16.58
CA THR A 7 5.38 1.33 17.45
C THR A 7 6.13 2.39 16.65
N LEU A 8 6.75 2.02 15.52
CA LEU A 8 7.48 2.96 14.68
C LEU A 8 6.56 4.00 14.04
N ILE A 9 5.35 3.62 13.60
CA ILE A 9 4.35 4.56 13.09
C ILE A 9 3.97 5.57 14.18
N LYS A 10 3.76 5.10 15.42
CA LYS A 10 3.43 5.98 16.55
C LYS A 10 4.55 6.99 16.80
N GLN A 11 5.79 6.52 16.94
CA GLN A 11 6.96 7.37 17.18
C GLN A 11 7.19 8.36 16.02
N SER A 12 7.06 7.91 14.78
CA SER A 12 7.20 8.76 13.60
C SER A 12 6.07 9.79 13.50
N THR A 13 4.85 9.42 13.90
CA THR A 13 3.71 10.36 13.95
C THR A 13 3.92 11.43 15.02
N GLU A 14 4.45 11.06 16.19
CA GLU A 14 4.75 11.99 17.28
C GLU A 14 5.92 12.94 16.94
N ALA A 15 6.93 12.46 16.21
CA ALA A 15 8.14 13.24 15.89
C ALA A 15 8.02 14.07 14.60
N LEU A 16 7.43 13.51 13.54
CA LEU A 16 7.43 14.09 12.19
C LEU A 16 6.02 14.45 11.69
N GLY A 17 4.99 13.94 12.36
CA GLY A 17 3.60 14.10 11.96
C GLY A 17 3.03 12.93 11.14
N PRO A 18 1.70 12.88 11.01
CA PRO A 18 0.98 11.75 10.40
C PRO A 18 1.16 11.64 8.88
N ASP A 19 1.47 12.75 8.21
CA ASP A 19 1.61 12.87 6.75
C ASP A 19 3.07 12.95 6.27
N ALA A 20 4.04 12.86 7.19
CA ALA A 20 5.44 12.82 6.81
C ALA A 20 5.72 11.60 5.91
N PRO A 21 6.55 11.75 4.86
CA PRO A 21 6.86 10.64 3.94
C PRO A 21 7.32 9.36 4.67
N SER A 22 8.14 9.51 5.72
CA SER A 22 8.60 8.40 6.55
C SER A 22 7.45 7.68 7.27
N THR A 23 6.49 8.42 7.82
CA THR A 23 5.32 7.86 8.50
C THR A 23 4.40 7.13 7.50
N LEU A 24 4.20 7.70 6.31
CA LEU A 24 3.40 7.07 5.24
C LEU A 24 4.04 5.78 4.73
N MET A 25 5.37 5.75 4.58
CA MET A 25 6.10 4.54 4.18
C MET A 25 5.92 3.41 5.20
N LEU A 26 6.01 3.72 6.50
CA LEU A 26 5.77 2.74 7.56
C LEU A 26 4.33 2.20 7.54
N LYS A 27 3.32 3.07 7.33
CA LYS A 27 1.92 2.67 7.16
C LYS A 27 1.73 1.75 5.95
N GLN A 28 2.41 2.04 4.83
CA GLN A 28 2.38 1.19 3.64
C GLN A 28 3.01 -0.19 3.90
N GLN A 29 4.14 -0.23 4.61
CA GLN A 29 4.79 -1.48 5.01
C GLN A 29 3.88 -2.32 5.92
N LEU A 30 3.18 -1.68 6.87
CA LEU A 30 2.17 -2.35 7.70
C LEU A 30 1.03 -2.93 6.86
N ALA A 31 0.50 -2.17 5.92
CA ALA A 31 -0.55 -2.63 5.00
C ALA A 31 -0.09 -3.82 4.14
N ALA A 32 1.16 -3.80 3.65
CA ALA A 32 1.73 -4.90 2.87
C ALA A 32 1.91 -6.18 3.72
N VAL A 33 2.38 -6.05 4.97
CA VAL A 33 2.52 -7.20 5.88
C VAL A 33 1.15 -7.80 6.21
N LEU A 34 0.13 -6.97 6.44
CA LEU A 34 -1.24 -7.42 6.68
C LEU A 34 -1.83 -8.13 5.45
N ALA A 35 -1.63 -7.57 4.26
CA ALA A 35 -2.06 -8.18 3.01
C ALA A 35 -1.42 -9.55 2.77
N ARG A 36 -0.12 -9.68 3.07
CA ARG A 36 0.62 -10.96 2.97
C ARG A 36 0.16 -12.00 3.99
N GLN A 37 -0.39 -11.58 5.13
CA GLN A 37 -0.95 -12.48 6.15
C GLN A 37 -2.41 -12.87 5.88
N GLY A 38 -2.94 -12.60 4.68
CA GLY A 38 -4.33 -12.92 4.32
C GLY A 38 -5.37 -11.97 4.90
N LYS A 39 -4.93 -10.93 5.62
CA LYS A 39 -5.78 -9.80 6.03
C LYS A 39 -5.68 -8.73 4.96
N SER A 40 -6.19 -8.98 3.75
CA SER A 40 -6.12 -8.02 2.65
C SER A 40 -6.90 -6.74 3.00
N PRO A 41 -6.23 -5.59 3.25
CA PRO A 41 -6.93 -4.34 3.04
C PRO A 41 -7.06 -4.19 1.51
N LYS A 42 -8.26 -3.88 1.05
CA LYS A 42 -8.57 -3.66 -0.36
C LYS A 42 -7.74 -2.46 -0.85
N VAL A 43 -6.54 -2.72 -1.36
CA VAL A 43 -5.66 -1.66 -1.84
C VAL A 43 -6.19 -1.20 -3.19
N PHE A 44 -6.69 0.03 -3.21
CA PHE A 44 -7.35 0.73 -4.32
C PHE A 44 -6.56 0.75 -5.64
N TRP A 45 -5.25 0.47 -5.61
CA TRP A 45 -4.39 0.42 -6.80
C TRP A 45 -4.62 -0.76 -7.73
N MET A 46 -5.36 -1.79 -7.30
CA MET A 46 -5.64 -2.97 -8.14
C MET A 46 -6.78 -2.75 -9.15
N LYS A 47 -7.37 -1.56 -9.23
CA LYS A 47 -8.36 -1.22 -10.27
C LYS A 47 -7.72 -0.69 -11.57
N ALA A 48 -6.41 -0.44 -11.59
CA ALA A 48 -5.71 0.06 -12.78
C ALA A 48 -5.09 -1.05 -13.65
N VAL A 49 -5.01 -2.30 -13.17
CA VAL A 49 -4.39 -3.42 -13.90
C VAL A 49 -5.44 -4.29 -14.64
N GLU A 50 -6.74 -3.99 -14.53
CA GLU A 50 -7.78 -4.62 -15.37
C GLU A 50 -8.02 -3.89 -16.70
N SER A 51 -7.34 -2.77 -16.97
CA SER A 51 -7.27 -2.21 -18.33
C SER A 51 -6.11 -2.86 -19.07
N GLY A 52 -6.33 -4.11 -19.51
CA GLY A 52 -5.37 -4.85 -20.34
C GLY A 52 -5.08 -4.11 -21.66
N PRO A 53 -3.84 -4.15 -22.17
CA PRO A 53 -3.52 -3.57 -23.47
C PRO A 53 -3.74 -4.61 -24.58
N GLU A 54 -4.96 -4.79 -25.10
CA GLU A 54 -5.11 -5.40 -26.44
C GLU A 54 -6.54 -5.33 -26.98
N LYS A 55 -6.74 -4.53 -28.03
CA LYS A 55 -7.24 -5.02 -29.32
C LYS A 55 -6.67 -4.12 -30.42
N TYR A 56 -5.61 -4.57 -31.07
CA TYR A 56 -5.26 -4.07 -32.39
C TYR A 56 -6.25 -4.70 -33.36
N GLU A 57 -7.22 -3.91 -33.80
CA GLU A 57 -8.13 -4.31 -34.87
C GLU A 57 -7.35 -4.26 -36.19
N THR A 58 -6.91 -5.42 -36.67
CA THR A 58 -6.58 -5.60 -38.09
C THR A 58 -7.87 -5.46 -38.88
N LYS A 59 -8.01 -4.33 -39.57
CA LYS A 59 -9.00 -4.17 -40.64
C LYS A 59 -8.39 -4.71 -41.93
N ASP A 60 -9.06 -5.72 -42.47
CA ASP A 60 -8.99 -6.18 -43.86
C ASP A 60 -9.42 -5.05 -44.83
#